data_AF-A0A7S4N5U4-F1
#
_entry.id   AF-A0A7S4N5U4-F1
#
_cell.length_a   1.000
_cell.length_b   1.000
_cell.length_c   1.000
_cell.angle_alpha   90.00
_cell.angle_beta   90.00
_cell.angle_gamma   90.00
#
_symmetry.space_group_name_H-M   'P 1'
#
loop_
_entity.id
_entity.type
_entity.pdbx_description
1 polymer ?
#
loop_
_entity_poly.entity_id
_entity_poly.type
_entity_poly.pdbx_seq_one_letter_code
_entity_poly.pdbx_strand_id
1 'polypeptide(L)'
;PSRLPGRDGGLLVSHDGRPFTPLDVLGLSSVGLSTKSREGKRTVGFMGVGFKAVYKRFGRVEIDDGTYAFRYERPSQERTRRDQSQRRCTGGSASSANSVSAGYGWVMQPLWIDCPKENESLDDGDISKKVRVRFRLERPIGGSSAVDKDLAVLPQTAPPLLGRAALERRQTGDGSYDKRRGEDEDEEVSWTLDWNGKVHTIFRVDQAGFGVPGDPAKSFSLAKDRSEVVTVNITDRSGRSTLARWLFVSHRFMPSREAAESYLRHTKRSHTGEEEICGFV
;
A
#
# COMPACT_ATOMS: atom_id res chain seq x y z
N PRO A 1 -10.23 -1.18 -3.24
CA PRO A 1 -10.79 -0.10 -2.41
C PRO A 1 -12.27 0.08 -2.71
N SER A 2 -13.12 0.00 -1.69
CA SER A 2 -14.56 0.22 -1.81
C SER A 2 -14.93 1.62 -1.31
N ARG A 3 -16.06 2.17 -1.76
CA ARG A 3 -16.56 3.44 -1.20
C ARG A 3 -17.16 3.20 0.17
N LEU A 4 -16.94 4.13 1.10
CA LEU A 4 -17.69 4.12 2.34
C LEU A 4 -19.15 4.54 2.07
N PRO A 5 -20.14 3.81 2.59
CA PRO A 5 -21.54 4.21 2.49
C PRO A 5 -21.75 5.50 3.30
N GLY A 6 -22.23 6.56 2.65
CA GLY A 6 -22.48 7.85 3.31
C GLY A 6 -22.37 9.06 2.37
N ARG A 7 -22.92 10.20 2.83
CA ARG A 7 -23.05 11.45 2.05
C ARG A 7 -21.72 12.12 1.68
N ASP A 8 -20.64 11.87 2.43
CA ASP A 8 -19.42 12.67 2.32
C ASP A 8 -18.34 12.06 1.42
N GLY A 9 -18.59 10.85 0.88
CA GLY A 9 -17.72 10.14 -0.05
C GLY A 9 -16.34 9.82 0.53
N GLY A 10 -16.20 8.67 1.17
CA GLY A 10 -14.92 8.17 1.67
C GLY A 10 -14.42 6.93 0.94
N LEU A 11 -13.22 6.47 1.28
CA LEU A 11 -12.64 5.23 0.78
C LEU A 11 -12.43 4.25 1.92
N LEU A 12 -12.83 3.00 1.72
CA LEU A 12 -12.46 1.88 2.55
C LEU A 12 -11.39 1.07 1.82
N VAL A 13 -10.23 0.93 2.45
CA VAL A 13 -9.17 0.04 1.98
C VAL A 13 -9.02 -1.05 3.01
N SER A 14 -9.09 -2.31 2.58
CA SER A 14 -8.86 -3.45 3.47
C SER A 14 -7.92 -4.44 2.83
N HIS A 15 -7.06 -5.06 3.64
CA HIS A 15 -6.22 -6.17 3.21
C HIS A 15 -6.13 -7.23 4.31
N ASP A 16 -5.87 -8.46 3.91
CA ASP A 16 -5.67 -9.63 4.77
C ASP A 16 -4.18 -9.83 5.11
N GLY A 17 -3.46 -8.71 5.20
CA GLY A 17 -2.02 -8.62 5.46
C GLY A 17 -1.65 -9.09 6.87
N ARG A 18 -0.35 -9.06 7.19
CA ARG A 18 0.09 -9.16 8.58
C ARG A 18 -0.56 -8.02 9.40
N PRO A 19 -1.05 -8.29 10.63
CA PRO A 19 -1.38 -7.24 11.59
C PRO A 19 -0.20 -6.30 11.85
N PHE A 20 -0.50 -5.12 12.36
CA PHE A 20 0.49 -4.13 12.76
C PHE A 20 1.27 -4.59 14.00
N THR A 21 2.51 -4.14 14.06
CA THR A 21 3.31 -4.10 15.29
C THR A 21 3.37 -2.67 15.84
N PRO A 22 3.82 -2.48 17.09
CA PRO A 22 4.05 -1.14 17.63
C PRO A 22 4.94 -0.26 16.73
N LEU A 23 5.95 -0.86 16.08
CA LEU A 23 6.82 -0.16 15.15
C LEU A 23 6.09 0.30 13.88
N ASP A 24 5.07 -0.43 13.43
CA ASP A 24 4.27 -0.02 12.28
C ASP A 24 3.37 1.17 12.63
N VAL A 25 2.76 1.17 13.83
CA VAL A 25 1.98 2.31 14.33
C VAL A 25 2.86 3.57 14.42
N LEU A 26 4.06 3.42 15.00
CA LEU A 26 5.05 4.51 15.06
C LEU A 26 5.48 4.97 13.66
N GLY A 27 5.71 4.03 12.73
CA GLY A 27 6.02 4.32 11.34
C GLY A 27 4.90 5.05 10.61
N LEU A 28 3.64 4.75 10.91
CA LEU A 28 2.48 5.49 10.39
C LEU A 28 2.43 6.91 10.95
N SER A 29 2.71 7.09 12.23
CA SER A 29 2.69 8.39 12.93
C SER A 29 3.83 9.34 12.51
N SER A 30 5.04 8.83 12.29
CA SER A 30 6.23 9.66 12.07
C SER A 30 6.64 9.77 10.60
N VAL A 31 7.00 10.97 10.15
CA VAL A 31 7.60 11.17 8.82
C VAL A 31 9.01 10.61 8.78
N GLY A 32 9.40 9.97 7.67
CA GLY A 32 10.77 9.47 7.48
C GLY A 32 11.08 8.14 8.19
N LEU A 33 10.17 7.64 9.04
CA LEU A 33 10.29 6.30 9.62
C LEU A 33 9.62 5.27 8.71
N SER A 34 10.38 4.23 8.36
CA SER A 34 9.87 3.07 7.63
C SER A 34 10.48 1.79 8.20
N THR A 35 9.63 0.80 8.45
CA THR A 35 10.05 -0.55 8.87
C THR A 35 10.53 -1.39 7.68
N LYS A 36 10.39 -0.90 6.45
CA LYS A 36 10.60 -1.68 5.21
C LYS A 36 12.05 -1.70 4.66
N SER A 37 13.02 -1.20 5.43
CA SER A 37 14.40 -0.96 4.96
C SER A 37 15.45 -1.92 5.55
N ARG A 38 15.05 -2.97 6.28
CA ARG A 38 15.99 -3.64 7.19
C ARG A 38 17.02 -4.58 6.54
N GLU A 39 16.86 -5.00 5.29
CA GLU A 39 17.69 -6.06 4.68
C GLU A 39 18.22 -5.72 3.28
N GLY A 40 18.66 -4.47 3.05
CA GLY A 40 19.39 -4.09 1.84
C GLY A 40 18.59 -4.07 0.52
N LYS A 41 17.36 -4.59 0.50
CA LYS A 41 16.43 -4.46 -0.62
C LYS A 41 15.63 -3.15 -0.50
N ARG A 42 15.74 -2.27 -1.50
CA ARG A 42 14.98 -1.02 -1.57
C ARG A 42 13.53 -1.32 -1.90
N THR A 43 12.71 -1.54 -0.88
CA THR A 43 11.27 -1.81 -1.07
C THR A 43 10.46 -0.52 -1.19
N VAL A 44 9.34 -0.58 -1.91
CA VAL A 44 8.41 0.54 -2.04
C VAL A 44 7.89 0.97 -0.67
N GLY A 45 8.10 2.25 -0.34
CA GLY A 45 7.72 2.84 0.95
C GLY A 45 8.85 2.94 1.98
N PHE A 46 10.11 2.66 1.62
CA PHE A 46 11.27 2.84 2.50
C PHE A 46 11.43 4.28 3.02
N MET A 47 10.90 5.28 2.31
CA MET A 47 10.97 6.69 2.74
C MET A 47 9.99 7.05 3.87
N GLY A 48 8.99 6.21 4.17
CA GLY A 48 8.04 6.47 5.26
C GLY A 48 7.04 7.62 5.01
N VAL A 49 7.01 8.18 3.79
CA VAL A 49 6.16 9.33 3.43
C VAL A 49 4.81 8.95 2.81
N GLY A 50 4.67 7.73 2.28
CA GLY A 50 3.50 7.35 1.47
C GLY A 50 2.17 7.51 2.20
N PHE A 51 2.09 7.05 3.46
CA PHE A 51 0.88 7.18 4.26
C PHE A 51 0.50 8.65 4.54
N LYS A 52 1.47 9.56 4.58
CA LYS A 52 1.23 10.98 4.90
C LYS A 52 0.53 11.69 3.75
N ALA A 53 0.70 11.21 2.51
CA ALA A 53 -0.09 11.66 1.38
C ALA A 53 -1.58 11.36 1.57
N VAL A 54 -1.93 10.22 2.21
CA VAL A 54 -3.31 9.88 2.54
C VAL A 54 -3.87 10.87 3.56
N TYR A 55 -3.16 11.13 4.66
CA TYR A 55 -3.59 12.11 5.65
C TYR A 55 -3.69 13.54 5.10
N LYS A 56 -2.88 13.89 4.09
CA LYS A 56 -3.02 15.17 3.38
C LYS A 56 -4.28 15.23 2.51
N ARG A 57 -4.82 14.10 2.07
CA ARG A 57 -5.99 14.00 1.18
C ARG A 57 -7.30 13.75 1.91
N PHE A 58 -7.26 13.20 3.13
CA PHE A 58 -8.45 12.86 3.91
C PHE A 58 -8.38 13.54 5.28
N GLY A 59 -9.44 14.25 5.64
CA GLY A 59 -9.53 14.95 6.91
C GLY A 59 -9.65 14.02 8.13
N ARG A 60 -10.01 12.75 7.92
CA ARG A 60 -9.98 11.70 8.93
C ARG A 60 -9.53 10.38 8.33
N VAL A 61 -8.61 9.71 9.00
CA VAL A 61 -8.11 8.38 8.61
C VAL A 61 -8.18 7.49 9.84
N GLU A 62 -9.04 6.48 9.80
CA GLU A 62 -9.18 5.50 10.87
C GLU A 62 -8.60 4.16 10.42
N ILE A 63 -7.88 3.51 11.33
CA ILE A 63 -7.12 2.30 11.10
C ILE A 63 -7.51 1.29 12.17
N ASP A 64 -7.77 0.06 11.74
CA ASP A 64 -8.15 -1.05 12.60
C ASP A 64 -7.63 -2.37 12.02
N ASP A 65 -6.89 -3.13 12.82
CA ASP A 65 -6.46 -4.50 12.50
C ASP A 65 -6.90 -5.53 13.55
N GLY A 66 -7.89 -5.22 14.36
CA GLY A 66 -8.36 -6.04 15.48
C GLY A 66 -7.50 -5.97 16.75
N THR A 67 -6.20 -5.62 16.64
CA THR A 67 -5.32 -5.43 17.80
C THR A 67 -5.15 -3.95 18.14
N TYR A 68 -4.92 -3.12 17.13
CA TYR A 68 -4.75 -1.68 17.22
C TYR A 68 -5.90 -0.99 16.47
N ALA A 69 -6.62 -0.13 17.19
CA ALA A 69 -7.63 0.76 16.62
C ALA A 69 -7.29 2.22 16.96
N PHE A 70 -7.05 3.03 15.94
CA PHE A 70 -6.73 4.45 16.13
C PHE A 70 -7.09 5.26 14.89
N ARG A 71 -7.21 6.58 15.05
CA ARG A 71 -7.44 7.51 13.96
C ARG A 71 -6.52 8.70 13.99
N TYR A 72 -6.23 9.23 12.81
CA TYR A 72 -5.67 10.55 12.62
C TYR A 72 -6.78 11.49 12.18
N GLU A 73 -6.88 12.63 12.86
CA GLU A 73 -7.89 13.63 12.57
C GLU A 73 -7.24 15.00 12.41
N ARG A 74 -7.54 15.65 11.28
CA ARG A 74 -7.11 17.02 11.06
C ARG A 74 -7.88 17.95 11.99
N PRO A 75 -7.22 18.91 12.66
CA PRO A 75 -7.92 19.91 13.45
C PRO A 75 -8.94 20.64 12.58
N SER A 76 -10.21 20.66 13.01
CA SER A 76 -11.27 21.36 12.32
C SER A 76 -10.95 22.87 12.32
N GLN A 77 -10.76 23.47 11.14
CA GLN A 77 -10.50 24.92 11.01
C GLN A 77 -11.63 25.79 11.59
N GLU A 78 -12.82 25.23 11.83
CA GLU A 78 -13.96 25.93 12.42
C GLU A 78 -13.72 26.39 13.86
N ARG A 79 -12.88 25.71 14.65
CA ARG A 79 -12.56 26.16 16.02
C ARG A 79 -11.78 27.47 16.00
N THR A 80 -10.94 27.69 15.00
CA THR A 80 -10.06 28.88 14.93
C THR A 80 -10.83 30.16 14.61
N ARG A 81 -11.99 30.09 13.91
CA ARG A 81 -12.79 31.29 13.59
C ARG A 81 -13.60 31.81 14.78
N ARG A 82 -14.17 30.93 15.62
CA ARG A 82 -14.93 31.36 16.81
C ARG A 82 -14.03 31.96 17.88
N ASP A 83 -12.83 31.39 18.10
CA ASP A 83 -11.86 31.94 19.06
C ASP A 83 -11.23 33.26 18.60
N GLN A 84 -11.09 33.50 17.28
CA GLN A 84 -10.59 34.79 16.78
C GLN A 84 -11.63 35.91 16.85
N SER A 85 -12.94 35.59 16.72
CA SER A 85 -14.00 36.60 16.91
C SER A 85 -14.22 36.99 18.37
N GLN A 86 -13.80 36.16 19.34
CA GLN A 86 -14.05 36.40 20.76
C GLN A 86 -12.85 37.01 21.51
N ARG A 87 -11.65 37.05 20.89
CA ARG A 87 -10.42 37.61 21.50
C ARG A 87 -10.13 39.07 21.17
N ARG A 88 -11.05 39.82 20.55
CA ARG A 88 -10.89 41.28 20.36
C ARG A 88 -11.36 42.13 21.54
N CYS A 89 -11.95 41.54 22.59
CA CYS A 89 -12.47 42.30 23.72
C CYS A 89 -12.20 41.57 25.04
N THR A 90 -10.98 41.67 25.58
CA THR A 90 -10.68 41.74 27.03
C THR A 90 -9.18 41.65 27.23
N GLY A 91 -8.56 42.76 27.65
CA GLY A 91 -7.25 42.73 28.30
C GLY A 91 -7.36 42.06 29.66
N GLY A 92 -6.57 41.02 29.90
CA GLY A 92 -6.55 40.30 31.17
C GLY A 92 -5.53 39.16 31.13
N SER A 93 -4.46 39.31 31.89
CA SER A 93 -3.46 38.29 32.18
C SER A 93 -4.08 37.08 32.87
N ALA A 94 -3.83 35.86 32.39
CA ALA A 94 -3.54 34.67 33.21
C ALA A 94 -3.40 33.39 32.37
N SER A 95 -2.45 32.56 32.81
CA SER A 95 -2.36 31.10 32.65
C SER A 95 -2.26 30.51 31.24
N SER A 96 -1.03 30.08 30.95
CA SER A 96 -0.63 29.06 30.00
C SER A 96 -1.56 27.83 30.05
N ALA A 97 -2.48 27.74 29.09
CA ALA A 97 -3.19 26.52 28.76
C ALA A 97 -2.99 26.26 27.26
N ASN A 98 -2.16 25.25 26.97
CA ASN A 98 -1.86 24.61 25.70
C ASN A 98 -2.65 25.10 24.48
N SER A 99 -2.18 26.21 23.89
CA SER A 99 -2.36 26.46 22.47
C SER A 99 -1.55 25.39 21.72
N VAL A 100 -2.16 24.23 21.45
CA VAL A 100 -1.64 23.27 20.50
C VAL A 100 -1.57 23.99 19.16
N SER A 101 -0.38 24.54 18.87
CA SER A 101 -0.03 25.12 17.60
C SER A 101 -0.52 24.18 16.51
N ALA A 102 -1.38 24.67 15.62
CA ALA A 102 -1.86 23.98 14.44
C ALA A 102 -0.74 23.77 13.39
N GLY A 103 0.49 23.55 13.85
CA GLY A 103 1.61 23.10 13.07
C GLY A 103 1.47 21.60 12.83
N TYR A 104 1.51 21.22 11.56
CA TYR A 104 1.76 19.84 11.18
C TYR A 104 3.14 19.47 11.71
N GLY A 105 3.21 18.97 12.93
CA GLY A 105 4.42 18.35 13.44
C GLY A 105 4.84 17.23 12.50
N TRP A 106 6.13 16.95 12.44
CA TRP A 106 6.67 15.78 11.72
C TRP A 106 6.13 14.43 12.24
N VAL A 107 5.32 14.48 13.29
CA VAL A 107 4.65 13.36 13.94
C VAL A 107 3.15 13.66 14.01
N MET A 108 2.34 12.76 13.46
CA MET A 108 0.89 12.74 13.64
C MET A 108 0.59 12.02 14.95
N GLN A 109 -0.29 12.59 15.77
CA GLN A 109 -0.72 11.94 17.01
C GLN A 109 -1.89 11.00 16.73
N PRO A 110 -1.76 9.69 17.00
CA PRO A 110 -2.87 8.77 16.88
C PRO A 110 -3.86 9.01 18.03
N LEU A 111 -5.14 9.15 17.68
CA LEU A 111 -6.24 9.13 18.63
C LEU A 111 -6.70 7.69 18.75
N TRP A 112 -6.35 7.03 19.86
CA TRP A 112 -6.75 5.66 20.13
C TRP A 112 -8.26 5.55 20.25
N ILE A 113 -8.81 4.50 19.67
CA ILE A 113 -10.22 4.17 19.69
C ILE A 113 -10.35 2.88 20.48
N ASP A 114 -11.35 2.80 21.35
CA ASP A 114 -11.67 1.53 22.00
C ASP A 114 -11.99 0.51 20.92
N CYS A 115 -11.23 -0.58 20.85
CA CYS A 115 -11.52 -1.66 19.90
C CYS A 115 -12.97 -2.09 20.14
N PRO A 116 -13.88 -1.94 19.15
CA PRO A 116 -15.25 -2.37 19.34
C PRO A 116 -15.24 -3.85 19.67
N LYS A 117 -15.87 -4.24 20.78
CA LYS A 117 -16.04 -5.64 21.20
C LYS A 117 -16.90 -6.48 20.22
N GLU A 118 -17.21 -5.95 19.04
CA GLU A 118 -18.05 -6.57 18.01
C GLU A 118 -17.45 -7.86 17.42
N ASN A 119 -16.22 -8.23 17.79
CA ASN A 119 -15.66 -9.54 17.47
C ASN A 119 -16.00 -10.63 18.51
N GLU A 120 -16.66 -10.32 19.64
CA GLU A 120 -17.00 -11.32 20.68
C GLU A 120 -18.30 -12.09 20.42
N SER A 121 -19.06 -11.82 19.35
CA SER A 121 -20.34 -12.49 19.08
C SER A 121 -20.47 -13.12 17.69
N LEU A 122 -19.37 -13.60 17.11
CA LEU A 122 -19.43 -14.49 15.96
C LEU A 122 -19.06 -15.90 16.42
N ASP A 123 -20.12 -16.70 16.51
CA ASP A 123 -20.21 -18.14 16.78
C ASP A 123 -18.92 -18.94 16.51
N ASP A 124 -18.59 -19.79 17.49
CA ASP A 124 -17.34 -20.53 17.75
C ASP A 124 -17.00 -21.64 16.72
N GLY A 125 -17.44 -21.48 15.46
CA GLY A 125 -17.35 -22.53 14.43
C GLY A 125 -16.46 -22.24 13.22
N ASP A 126 -16.10 -20.97 12.97
CA ASP A 126 -15.37 -20.59 11.74
C ASP A 126 -14.06 -19.86 12.06
N ILE A 127 -13.05 -20.65 12.44
CA ILE A 127 -11.66 -20.26 12.73
C ILE A 127 -10.97 -19.56 11.53
N SER A 128 -11.65 -19.46 10.37
CA SER A 128 -11.09 -18.90 9.13
C SER A 128 -11.36 -17.41 8.91
N LYS A 129 -12.10 -16.70 9.80
CA LYS A 129 -12.30 -15.24 9.68
C LYS A 129 -11.01 -14.49 10.01
N LYS A 130 -10.08 -14.54 9.06
CA LYS A 130 -8.79 -13.86 9.04
C LYS A 130 -9.02 -12.39 9.32
N VAL A 131 -8.44 -11.93 10.43
CA VAL A 131 -8.48 -10.52 10.85
C VAL A 131 -7.99 -9.65 9.69
N ARG A 132 -8.84 -8.75 9.20
CA ARG A 132 -8.54 -7.86 8.08
C ARG A 132 -8.10 -6.51 8.61
N VAL A 133 -6.97 -6.02 8.12
CA VAL A 133 -6.55 -4.64 8.32
C VAL A 133 -7.47 -3.75 7.50
N ARG A 134 -8.04 -2.72 8.12
CA ARG A 134 -8.98 -1.77 7.51
C ARG A 134 -8.47 -0.35 7.69
N PHE A 135 -8.61 0.44 6.63
CA PHE A 135 -8.39 1.88 6.60
C PHE A 135 -9.68 2.55 6.13
N ARG A 136 -10.33 3.30 7.00
CA ARG A 136 -11.46 4.17 6.66
C ARG A 136 -10.94 5.58 6.42
N LEU A 137 -10.98 6.01 5.16
CA LEU A 137 -10.52 7.32 4.70
C LEU A 137 -11.74 8.21 4.51
N GLU A 138 -11.94 9.16 5.41
CA GLU A 138 -13.13 10.00 5.50
C GLU A 138 -12.81 11.47 5.21
N ARG A 139 -13.84 12.22 4.79
CA ARG A 139 -13.76 13.67 4.52
C ARG A 139 -12.64 14.00 3.51
N PRO A 140 -12.72 13.51 2.26
CA PRO A 140 -11.72 13.83 1.25
C PRO A 140 -11.66 15.34 1.01
N ILE A 141 -10.44 15.86 0.92
CA ILE A 141 -10.21 17.27 0.59
C ILE A 141 -10.56 17.47 -0.89
N GLY A 142 -11.49 18.37 -1.15
CA GLY A 142 -12.06 18.57 -2.49
C GLY A 142 -13.29 17.69 -2.78
N GLY A 143 -13.78 16.94 -1.79
CA GLY A 143 -14.98 16.12 -1.92
C GLY A 143 -14.75 14.79 -2.65
N SER A 144 -15.83 14.02 -2.82
CA SER A 144 -15.80 12.70 -3.45
C SER A 144 -15.26 12.71 -4.89
N SER A 145 -15.58 13.75 -5.65
CA SER A 145 -15.12 13.91 -7.03
C SER A 145 -13.60 14.08 -7.16
N ALA A 146 -12.93 14.60 -6.12
CA ALA A 146 -11.47 14.68 -6.10
C ALA A 146 -10.82 13.29 -6.00
N VAL A 147 -11.40 12.40 -5.19
CA VAL A 147 -10.97 11.00 -5.10
C VAL A 147 -11.16 10.30 -6.44
N ASP A 148 -12.30 10.52 -7.09
CA ASP A 148 -12.58 9.94 -8.40
C ASP A 148 -11.59 10.41 -9.46
N LYS A 149 -11.24 11.70 -9.45
CA LYS A 149 -10.20 12.24 -10.34
C LYS A 149 -8.84 11.62 -10.06
N ASP A 150 -8.43 11.53 -8.80
CA ASP A 150 -7.15 10.92 -8.42
C ASP A 150 -7.09 9.43 -8.85
N LEU A 151 -8.18 8.68 -8.68
CA LEU A 151 -8.28 7.28 -9.11
C LEU A 151 -8.33 7.13 -10.63
N ALA A 152 -8.94 8.08 -11.36
CA ALA A 152 -9.00 8.06 -12.82
C ALA A 152 -7.63 8.27 -13.49
N VAL A 153 -6.68 8.89 -12.79
CA VAL A 153 -5.30 9.09 -13.28
C VAL A 153 -4.43 7.85 -13.08
N LEU A 154 -4.87 6.88 -12.27
CA LEU A 154 -4.12 5.64 -12.08
C LEU A 154 -4.06 4.85 -13.40
N PRO A 155 -2.88 4.38 -13.81
CA PRO A 155 -2.77 3.64 -15.05
C PRO A 155 -3.55 2.33 -14.92
N GLN A 156 -4.15 1.91 -16.02
CA GLN A 156 -4.86 0.63 -16.15
C GLN A 156 -4.00 -0.59 -15.82
N THR A 157 -2.67 -0.44 -15.80
CA THR A 157 -1.70 -1.46 -15.36
C THR A 157 -1.58 -1.59 -13.85
N ALA A 158 -2.11 -0.66 -13.05
CA ALA A 158 -1.96 -0.67 -11.60
C ALA A 158 -2.57 -1.92 -10.93
N PRO A 159 -3.82 -2.36 -11.23
CA PRO A 159 -4.36 -3.59 -10.63
C PRO A 159 -3.54 -4.86 -10.98
N PRO A 160 -3.18 -5.13 -12.26
CA PRO A 160 -2.30 -6.25 -12.61
C PRO A 160 -0.96 -6.21 -11.86
N LEU A 161 -0.34 -5.02 -11.76
CA LEU A 161 0.93 -4.85 -11.05
C LEU A 161 0.85 -5.17 -9.56
N LEU A 162 -0.21 -4.70 -8.91
CA LEU A 162 -0.45 -4.99 -7.50
C LEU A 162 -0.68 -6.50 -7.28
N GLY A 163 -1.43 -7.14 -8.16
CA GLY A 163 -1.65 -8.59 -8.12
C GLY A 163 -0.39 -9.39 -8.31
N ARG A 164 0.42 -9.05 -9.32
CA ARG A 164 1.75 -9.65 -9.53
C ARG A 164 2.60 -9.54 -8.27
N ALA A 165 2.78 -8.33 -7.73
CA ALA A 165 3.61 -8.10 -6.56
C ALA A 165 3.09 -8.86 -5.32
N ALA A 166 1.77 -8.97 -5.17
CA ALA A 166 1.16 -9.76 -4.09
C ALA A 166 1.43 -11.27 -4.25
N LEU A 167 1.30 -11.81 -5.46
CA LEU A 167 1.57 -13.21 -5.78
C LEU A 167 3.07 -13.56 -5.63
N GLU A 168 3.96 -12.70 -6.10
CA GLU A 168 5.41 -12.87 -5.96
C GLU A 168 5.85 -12.90 -4.48
N ARG A 169 5.23 -12.06 -3.65
CA ARG A 169 5.50 -12.06 -2.20
C ARG A 169 5.03 -13.35 -1.51
N ARG A 170 3.95 -13.98 -1.99
CA ARG A 170 3.51 -15.29 -1.48
C ARG A 170 4.51 -16.39 -1.83
N GLN A 171 5.07 -16.36 -3.04
CA GLN A 171 6.04 -17.38 -3.49
C GLN A 171 7.40 -17.28 -2.78
N THR A 172 7.89 -16.06 -2.54
CA THR A 172 9.21 -15.85 -1.95
C THR A 172 9.30 -16.20 -0.47
N GLY A 173 8.18 -16.48 0.21
CA GLY A 173 8.15 -16.91 1.61
C GLY A 173 8.68 -15.89 2.62
N ASP A 174 9.00 -14.67 2.17
CA ASP A 174 9.59 -13.59 2.96
C ASP A 174 8.53 -12.77 3.72
N GLY A 175 7.26 -13.14 3.57
CA GLY A 175 6.24 -12.79 4.57
C GLY A 175 6.23 -13.89 5.61
N SER A 176 6.24 -13.55 6.90
CA SER A 176 5.95 -14.44 8.03
C SER A 176 4.50 -14.99 8.01
N TYR A 177 4.00 -15.31 6.83
CA TYR A 177 2.79 -16.08 6.63
C TYR A 177 3.12 -17.51 6.98
N ASP A 178 2.51 -17.93 8.08
CA ASP A 178 2.52 -19.27 8.62
C ASP A 178 2.32 -20.27 7.47
N LYS A 179 3.42 -20.93 7.10
CA LYS A 179 3.48 -21.87 5.98
C LYS A 179 2.81 -23.14 6.46
N ARG A 180 1.48 -23.13 6.57
CA ARG A 180 0.69 -24.34 6.78
C ARG A 180 0.91 -25.21 5.56
N ARG A 181 1.81 -26.16 5.74
CA ARG A 181 2.19 -27.24 4.85
C ARG A 181 0.97 -28.17 4.73
N GLY A 182 -0.04 -27.75 3.98
CA GLY A 182 -1.12 -28.62 3.51
C GLY A 182 -0.72 -29.15 2.14
N GLU A 183 -0.84 -30.46 1.95
CA GLU A 183 -0.34 -31.22 0.80
C GLU A 183 -1.21 -31.10 -0.47
N ASP A 184 -2.02 -30.03 -0.59
CA ASP A 184 -2.86 -29.78 -1.76
C ASP A 184 -2.06 -28.97 -2.80
N GLU A 185 -1.25 -29.68 -3.61
CA GLU A 185 -0.23 -29.11 -4.50
C GLU A 185 -0.76 -28.41 -5.79
N ASP A 186 -2.07 -28.34 -6.02
CA ASP A 186 -2.63 -27.86 -7.30
C ASP A 186 -3.58 -26.64 -7.21
N GLU A 187 -3.70 -25.97 -6.05
CA GLU A 187 -4.51 -24.75 -6.00
C GLU A 187 -3.85 -23.61 -6.82
N GLU A 188 -4.47 -23.27 -7.94
CA GLU A 188 -4.08 -22.14 -8.78
C GLU A 188 -3.98 -20.87 -7.95
N VAL A 189 -2.75 -20.40 -7.72
CA VAL A 189 -2.48 -19.26 -6.84
C VAL A 189 -3.02 -17.98 -7.48
N SER A 190 -4.21 -17.58 -7.04
CA SER A 190 -4.88 -16.36 -7.50
C SER A 190 -4.89 -15.28 -6.43
N TRP A 191 -5.03 -14.03 -6.88
CA TRP A 191 -5.20 -12.87 -6.01
C TRP A 191 -6.32 -11.97 -6.52
N THR A 192 -7.21 -11.55 -5.62
CA THR A 192 -8.40 -10.77 -5.98
C THR A 192 -8.32 -9.33 -5.45
N LEU A 193 -8.75 -8.37 -6.25
CA LEU A 193 -8.81 -6.96 -5.92
C LEU A 193 -10.09 -6.32 -6.44
N ASP A 194 -10.91 -5.79 -5.54
CA ASP A 194 -11.97 -4.85 -5.93
C ASP A 194 -11.34 -3.48 -6.20
N TRP A 195 -11.38 -3.06 -7.46
CA TRP A 195 -10.92 -1.77 -7.94
C TRP A 195 -12.07 -0.99 -8.57
N ASN A 196 -12.58 0.02 -7.85
CA ASN A 196 -13.67 0.87 -8.31
C ASN A 196 -14.95 0.09 -8.67
N GLY A 197 -15.27 -0.96 -7.90
CA GLY A 197 -16.43 -1.81 -8.14
C GLY A 197 -16.27 -2.80 -9.29
N LYS A 198 -15.04 -2.99 -9.78
CA LYS A 198 -14.67 -4.11 -10.65
C LYS A 198 -13.82 -5.07 -9.85
N VAL A 199 -14.16 -6.35 -9.85
CA VAL A 199 -13.36 -7.38 -9.20
C VAL A 199 -12.33 -7.89 -10.19
N HIS A 200 -11.06 -7.64 -9.90
CA HIS A 200 -9.91 -8.12 -10.65
C HIS A 200 -9.40 -9.40 -9.99
N THR A 201 -9.56 -10.53 -10.65
CA THR A 201 -8.97 -11.81 -10.24
C THR A 201 -7.72 -12.02 -11.09
N ILE A 202 -6.56 -11.94 -10.43
CA ILE A 202 -5.24 -12.01 -11.05
C ILE A 202 -4.67 -13.41 -10.90
N PHE A 203 -4.24 -13.95 -12.03
CA PHE A 203 -3.56 -15.22 -12.18
C PHE A 203 -2.16 -14.95 -12.75
N ARG A 204 -1.15 -15.62 -12.21
CA ARG A 204 0.23 -15.51 -12.70
C ARG A 204 0.60 -16.79 -13.43
N VAL A 205 1.02 -16.64 -14.68
CA VAL A 205 1.61 -17.73 -15.46
C VAL A 205 3.06 -17.36 -15.74
N ASP A 206 3.98 -18.02 -15.04
CA ASP A 206 5.40 -17.91 -15.35
C ASP A 206 5.64 -18.52 -16.72
N GLN A 207 6.05 -17.70 -17.68
CA GLN A 207 6.51 -18.20 -18.97
C GLN A 207 8.00 -18.48 -18.86
N ALA A 208 8.41 -19.69 -19.23
CA ALA A 208 9.82 -20.06 -19.31
C ALA A 208 10.57 -19.02 -20.16
N GLY A 209 11.79 -18.66 -19.73
CA GLY A 209 12.56 -17.58 -20.35
C GLY A 209 12.69 -17.74 -21.87
N PHE A 210 12.84 -16.61 -22.56
CA PHE A 210 13.13 -16.55 -24.01
C PHE A 210 14.51 -17.15 -24.31
N GLY A 211 14.67 -18.46 -24.16
CA GLY A 211 15.82 -19.19 -24.66
C GLY A 211 15.71 -19.29 -26.17
N VAL A 212 16.70 -18.75 -26.89
CA VAL A 212 16.84 -19.02 -28.32
C VAL A 212 17.01 -20.54 -28.47
N PRO A 213 16.14 -21.23 -29.23
CA PRO A 213 16.28 -22.67 -29.44
C PRO A 213 17.57 -22.92 -30.23
N GLY A 214 18.60 -23.52 -29.61
CA GLY A 214 19.76 -24.01 -30.36
C GLY A 214 21.13 -23.99 -29.70
N ASP A 215 21.34 -23.34 -28.53
CA ASP A 215 22.67 -23.29 -27.90
C ASP A 215 22.67 -23.88 -26.48
N PRO A 216 22.87 -25.20 -26.33
CA PRO A 216 22.89 -25.86 -25.02
C PRO A 216 24.06 -25.40 -24.13
N ALA A 217 25.12 -24.83 -24.72
CA ALA A 217 26.32 -24.38 -24.00
C ALA A 217 26.23 -22.95 -23.43
N LYS A 218 25.25 -22.14 -23.87
CA LYS A 218 24.99 -20.79 -23.32
C LYS A 218 23.79 -20.69 -22.38
N SER A 219 23.13 -21.82 -22.10
CA SER A 219 21.96 -21.89 -21.22
C SER A 219 22.25 -21.56 -19.74
N PHE A 220 23.52 -21.45 -19.33
CA PHE A 220 23.91 -21.35 -17.92
C PHE A 220 24.20 -19.93 -17.38
N SER A 221 23.92 -18.85 -18.11
CA SER A 221 24.12 -17.49 -17.56
C SER A 221 23.11 -16.42 -18.00
N LEU A 222 22.39 -16.61 -19.11
CA LEU A 222 21.29 -15.72 -19.53
C LEU A 222 19.93 -16.04 -18.90
N ALA A 223 19.89 -16.88 -17.85
CA ALA A 223 18.69 -17.26 -17.11
C ALA A 223 18.07 -16.14 -16.25
N LYS A 224 18.34 -14.86 -16.56
CA LYS A 224 18.07 -13.72 -15.66
C LYS A 224 17.10 -12.68 -16.20
N ASP A 225 16.79 -12.69 -17.49
CA ASP A 225 15.66 -11.93 -18.00
C ASP A 225 14.40 -12.77 -17.86
N ARG A 226 13.41 -12.22 -17.14
CA ARG A 226 12.16 -12.92 -16.84
C ARG A 226 11.03 -12.18 -17.53
N SER A 227 10.37 -12.87 -18.44
CA SER A 227 9.06 -12.48 -18.93
C SER A 227 8.00 -13.27 -18.20
N GLU A 228 6.98 -12.59 -17.72
CA GLU A 228 5.82 -13.23 -17.11
C GLU A 228 4.56 -12.68 -17.76
N VAL A 229 3.56 -13.55 -17.88
CA VAL A 229 2.24 -13.13 -18.36
C VAL A 229 1.29 -13.19 -17.19
N VAL A 230 0.74 -12.02 -16.86
CA VAL A 230 -0.29 -11.88 -15.83
C VAL A 230 -1.62 -11.81 -16.54
N THR A 231 -2.50 -12.75 -16.21
CA THR A 231 -3.85 -12.79 -16.73
C THR A 231 -4.79 -12.23 -15.66
N VAL A 232 -5.64 -11.28 -16.03
CA VAL A 232 -6.63 -10.70 -15.13
C VAL A 232 -8.01 -10.92 -15.68
N ASN A 233 -8.83 -11.63 -14.91
CA ASN A 233 -10.26 -11.69 -15.11
C ASN A 233 -10.89 -10.50 -14.39
N ILE A 234 -11.53 -9.60 -15.13
CA ILE A 234 -12.17 -8.40 -14.61
C ILE A 234 -13.68 -8.60 -14.67
N THR A 235 -14.32 -8.67 -13.50
CA THR A 235 -15.78 -8.79 -13.38
C THR A 235 -16.38 -7.45 -12.96
N ASP A 236 -17.31 -6.90 -13.74
CA ASP A 236 -18.02 -5.67 -13.42
C ASP A 236 -19.21 -5.90 -12.46
N ARG A 237 -19.86 -4.81 -12.01
CA ARG A 237 -21.03 -4.90 -11.11
C ARG A 237 -22.25 -5.58 -11.73
N SER A 238 -22.32 -5.65 -13.06
CA SER A 238 -23.38 -6.37 -13.76
C SER A 238 -23.08 -7.87 -13.91
N GLY A 239 -21.94 -8.32 -13.37
CA GLY A 239 -21.48 -9.71 -13.49
C GLY A 239 -20.81 -10.01 -14.83
N ARG A 240 -20.59 -9.02 -15.70
CA ARG A 240 -19.90 -9.24 -16.97
C ARG A 240 -18.41 -9.37 -16.71
N SER A 241 -17.83 -10.44 -17.21
CA SER A 241 -16.41 -10.76 -17.08
C SER A 241 -15.68 -10.46 -18.40
N THR A 242 -14.50 -9.85 -18.29
CA THR A 242 -13.58 -9.63 -19.41
C THR A 242 -12.19 -10.12 -19.02
N LEU A 243 -11.56 -10.90 -19.89
CA LEU A 243 -10.20 -11.40 -19.68
C LEU A 243 -9.20 -10.46 -20.37
N ALA A 244 -8.16 -10.06 -19.66
CA ALA A 244 -7.07 -9.26 -20.20
C ALA A 244 -5.72 -9.85 -19.78
N ARG A 245 -4.69 -9.66 -20.61
CA ARG A 245 -3.33 -10.21 -20.41
C ARG A 245 -2.32 -9.08 -20.47
N TRP A 246 -1.37 -9.08 -19.55
CA TRP A 246 -0.24 -8.17 -19.51
C TRP A 246 1.05 -8.97 -19.56
N LEU A 247 1.97 -8.56 -20.45
CA LEU A 247 3.32 -9.09 -20.49
C LEU A 247 4.21 -8.15 -19.67
N PHE A 248 4.75 -8.69 -18.58
CA PHE A 248 5.77 -7.96 -17.83
C PHE A 248 7.14 -8.50 -18.22
N VAL A 249 8.02 -7.57 -18.56
CA VAL A 249 9.42 -7.88 -18.87
C VAL A 249 10.26 -7.27 -17.76
N SER A 250 10.81 -8.15 -16.93
CA SER A 250 11.86 -7.81 -15.97
C SER A 250 13.19 -7.97 -16.68
N HIS A 251 13.90 -6.86 -16.89
CA HIS A 251 15.27 -6.87 -17.37
C HIS A 251 16.17 -6.38 -16.24
N ARG A 252 17.31 -7.03 -16.07
CA ARG A 252 18.32 -6.52 -15.14
C ARG A 252 19.12 -5.43 -15.84
N PHE A 253 19.07 -4.21 -15.33
CA PHE A 253 19.95 -3.17 -15.85
C PHE A 253 21.32 -3.35 -15.20
N MET A 254 22.33 -3.67 -16.03
CA MET A 254 23.72 -3.64 -15.61
C MET A 254 24.36 -2.38 -16.22
N PRO A 255 24.62 -1.32 -15.43
CA PRO A 255 25.28 -0.13 -15.95
C PRO A 255 26.64 -0.51 -16.53
N SER A 256 27.05 0.16 -17.60
CA SER A 256 28.42 0.02 -18.11
C SER A 256 29.43 0.34 -17.01
N ARG A 257 30.63 -0.21 -17.09
CA ARG A 257 31.71 0.09 -16.14
C ARG A 257 31.93 1.60 -16.01
N GLU A 258 31.92 2.33 -17.12
CA GLU A 258 32.04 3.79 -17.16
C GLU A 258 30.89 4.49 -16.42
N ALA A 259 29.65 4.03 -16.60
CA ALA A 259 28.49 4.57 -15.89
C ALA A 259 28.56 4.29 -14.39
N ALA A 260 29.00 3.09 -13.99
CA ALA A 260 29.20 2.73 -12.58
C ALA A 260 30.32 3.58 -11.93
N GLU A 261 31.45 3.76 -12.61
CA GLU A 261 32.56 4.62 -12.14
C GLU A 261 32.14 6.09 -12.06
N SER A 262 31.38 6.60 -13.03
CA SER A 262 30.83 7.95 -13.01
C SER A 262 29.88 8.15 -11.81
N TYR A 263 28.99 7.18 -11.57
CA TYR A 263 28.08 7.22 -10.42
C TYR A 263 28.82 7.19 -9.07
N LEU A 264 29.88 6.39 -8.96
CA LEU A 264 30.75 6.36 -7.77
C LEU A 264 31.50 7.68 -7.55
N ARG A 265 31.91 8.36 -8.62
CA ARG A 265 32.55 9.69 -8.51
C ARG A 265 31.55 10.77 -8.09
N HIS A 266 30.31 10.68 -8.56
CA HIS A 266 29.27 11.68 -8.29
C HIS A 266 28.50 11.44 -6.99
N THR A 267 28.44 10.22 -6.49
CA THR A 267 27.72 9.87 -5.26
C THR A 267 28.68 9.25 -4.26
N LYS A 268 28.66 9.66 -2.99
CA LYS A 268 29.47 9.03 -1.92
C LYS A 268 28.97 7.62 -1.54
N ARG A 269 28.27 6.92 -2.43
CA ARG A 269 27.61 5.64 -2.16
C ARG A 269 28.12 4.59 -3.13
N SER A 270 28.52 3.43 -2.61
CA SER A 270 28.73 2.24 -3.42
C SER A 270 27.37 1.69 -3.88
N HIS A 271 27.25 1.37 -5.16
CA HIS A 271 26.09 0.69 -5.74
C HIS A 271 26.56 -0.65 -6.32
N THR A 272 25.85 -1.74 -6.04
CA THR A 272 26.23 -3.09 -6.47
C THR A 272 26.02 -3.35 -7.96
N GLY A 273 25.40 -2.41 -8.68
CA GLY A 273 25.16 -2.51 -10.13
C GLY A 273 24.02 -3.45 -10.52
N GLU A 274 23.28 -3.95 -9.53
CA GLU A 274 22.20 -4.92 -9.73
C GLU A 274 20.85 -4.26 -9.39
N GLU A 275 20.23 -3.60 -10.38
CA GLU A 275 18.84 -3.14 -10.27
C GLU A 275 17.96 -3.91 -11.27
N GLU A 276 16.85 -4.45 -10.77
CA GLU A 276 15.79 -4.98 -11.61
C GLU A 276 14.89 -3.83 -12.04
N ILE A 277 14.81 -3.58 -13.35
CA ILE A 277 13.91 -2.58 -13.90
C ILE A 277 12.74 -3.34 -14.53
N CYS A 278 11.53 -3.09 -14.02
CA CYS A 278 10.30 -3.61 -14.61
C CYS A 278 9.79 -2.63 -15.66
N GLY A 279 9.74 -3.08 -16.92
CA GLY A 279 9.08 -2.37 -18.03
C GLY A 279 7.70 -2.94 -18.33
N PHE A 280 6.86 -2.14 -19.00
CA PHE A 280 5.54 -2.55 -19.49
C PHE A 280 5.51 -2.40 -21.01
N VAL A 281 4.99 -3.42 -21.69
CA VAL A 281 4.70 -3.40 -23.13
C VAL A 281 3.24 -3.75 -23.34
#